data_AF-A0A0P7UGS9-F1
#
_entry.id   AF-A0A0P7UGS9-F1
#
_cell.length_a   1.000
_cell.length_b   1.000
_cell.length_c   1.000
_cell.angle_alpha   90.00
_cell.angle_beta   90.00
_cell.angle_gamma   90.00
#
_symmetry.space_group_name_H-M   'P 1'
#
loop_
_entity.id
_entity.type
_entity.pdbx_description
1 polymer ?
#
loop_
_entity_poly.entity_id
_entity_poly.type
_entity_poly.pdbx_seq_one_letter_code
_entity_poly.pdbx_strand_id
1 'polypeptide(L)'
;MGFDLLANGGASLTLSFERAPFLTQHRTVWIPWNVFHVMDTLVMKREENSIPSCDLSGFVRPSPLVVSSPLSTFFRSSSVDTPFIPETQVLQEETGIPGSDLHLIYLSSRAAGYKAVLKVTMTQATIPFNLMKVHLLVAVVGRLFQKWFPASPNLSYTFIWDKTDAYNQKVYGLSEAVGEFLPPLNPRTKSAEATSVPSLPFP
;
A
#
# COMPACT_ATOMS: atom_id res chain seq x y z
N MET A 1 5.99 12.53 15.38
CA MET A 1 4.88 12.33 16.34
C MET A 1 3.76 11.70 15.55
N GLY A 2 3.33 10.49 15.92
CA GLY A 2 2.12 9.85 15.40
C GLY A 2 0.98 10.02 16.39
N PHE A 3 -0.24 9.69 15.96
CA PHE A 3 -1.40 9.56 16.82
C PHE A 3 -2.12 8.27 16.43
N ASP A 4 -2.59 7.52 17.43
CA ASP A 4 -3.29 6.27 17.24
C ASP A 4 -4.62 6.36 18.00
N LEU A 5 -5.71 6.00 17.34
CA LEU A 5 -7.08 6.10 17.88
C LEU A 5 -7.85 4.83 17.52
N LEU A 6 -8.63 4.33 18.48
CA LEU A 6 -9.63 3.29 18.23
C LEU A 6 -10.99 3.97 18.02
N ALA A 7 -11.66 3.64 16.93
CA ALA A 7 -12.98 4.18 16.61
C ALA A 7 -13.87 3.10 15.98
N ASN A 8 -15.19 3.30 16.06
CA ASN A 8 -16.16 2.44 15.40
C ASN A 8 -16.08 2.63 13.87
N GLY A 9 -16.02 1.53 13.13
CA GLY A 9 -16.01 1.54 11.66
C GLY A 9 -17.39 1.74 11.05
N GLY A 10 -17.42 2.04 9.75
CA GLY A 10 -18.64 2.20 8.97
C GLY A 10 -19.29 3.59 9.02
N ALA A 11 -18.59 4.57 9.59
CA ALA A 11 -19.09 5.93 9.74
C ALA A 11 -18.01 6.96 9.38
N SER A 12 -18.45 8.19 9.13
CA SER A 12 -17.56 9.34 9.05
C SER A 12 -17.17 9.80 10.46
N LEU A 13 -15.88 10.01 10.67
CA LEU A 13 -15.33 10.53 11.92
C LEU A 13 -14.73 11.92 11.65
N THR A 14 -15.07 12.90 12.49
CA THR A 14 -14.46 14.23 12.45
C THR A 14 -13.45 14.37 13.59
N LEU A 15 -12.19 14.61 13.24
CA LEU A 15 -11.09 14.83 14.18
C LEU A 15 -10.78 16.33 14.28
N SER A 16 -10.64 16.84 15.51
CA SER A 16 -10.13 18.18 15.80
C SER A 16 -8.67 18.09 16.22
N PHE A 17 -7.80 18.86 15.58
CA PHE A 17 -6.37 18.90 15.90
C PHE A 17 -6.00 20.28 16.43
N GLU A 18 -5.51 20.31 17.67
CA GLU A 18 -5.15 21.53 18.39
C GLU A 18 -3.70 21.45 18.86
N ARG A 19 -2.89 22.45 18.50
CA ARG A 19 -1.51 22.55 18.95
C ARG A 19 -1.00 23.98 18.82
N ALA A 20 -0.65 24.63 19.94
CA ALA A 20 0.02 25.93 19.88
C ALA A 20 1.42 25.81 19.23
N PRO A 21 1.86 26.76 18.39
CA PRO A 21 1.21 28.02 17.98
C PRO A 21 0.47 27.91 16.61
N PHE A 22 -0.09 26.75 16.27
CA PHE A 22 -0.79 26.52 15.01
C PHE A 22 -2.30 26.72 15.16
N LEU A 23 -2.98 27.01 14.04
CA LEU A 23 -4.43 27.12 13.98
C LEU A 23 -5.08 25.74 14.16
N THR A 24 -6.21 25.70 14.88
CA THR A 24 -7.04 24.50 15.00
C THR A 24 -7.54 24.07 13.63
N GLN A 25 -7.41 22.77 13.35
CA GLN A 25 -7.83 22.19 12.07
C GLN A 25 -8.76 21.00 12.29
N HIS A 26 -9.84 20.95 11.51
CA HIS A 26 -10.77 19.82 11.50
C HIS A 26 -10.57 18.96 10.25
N ARG A 27 -10.64 17.63 10.40
CA ARG A 27 -10.64 16.68 9.27
C ARG A 27 -11.74 15.65 9.45
N THR A 28 -12.58 15.50 8.45
CA THR A 28 -13.59 14.44 8.38
C THR A 28 -13.08 13.34 7.47
N VAL A 29 -13.09 12.10 7.96
CA VAL A 29 -12.54 10.93 7.29
C VAL A 29 -13.57 9.80 7.33
N TRP A 30 -13.70 9.06 6.23
CA TRP A 30 -14.55 7.86 6.19
C TRP A 30 -13.78 6.67 6.77
N ILE A 31 -14.29 6.07 7.85
CA ILE A 31 -13.64 4.94 8.51
C ILE A 31 -14.26 3.63 8.01
N PRO A 32 -13.52 2.78 7.28
CA PRO A 32 -14.01 1.48 6.84
C PRO A 32 -14.31 0.53 8.01
N TRP A 33 -15.12 -0.49 7.74
CA TRP A 33 -15.42 -1.55 8.70
C TRP A 33 -14.18 -2.42 8.95
N ASN A 34 -13.78 -2.57 10.21
CA ASN A 34 -12.78 -3.55 10.65
C ASN A 34 -11.45 -3.53 9.88
N VAL A 35 -10.97 -2.32 9.53
CA VAL A 35 -9.68 -2.14 8.83
C VAL A 35 -8.83 -1.11 9.57
N PHE A 36 -7.52 -1.35 9.58
CA PHE A 36 -6.54 -0.39 10.06
C PHE A 36 -6.42 0.78 9.06
N HIS A 37 -7.16 1.85 9.32
CA HIS A 37 -7.21 3.02 8.46
C HIS A 37 -6.02 3.95 8.70
N VAL A 38 -5.41 4.41 7.61
CA VAL A 38 -4.31 5.38 7.61
C VAL A 38 -4.85 6.72 7.14
N MET A 39 -4.77 7.75 7.98
CA MET A 39 -5.15 9.11 7.62
C MET A 39 -4.02 9.82 6.85
N ASP A 40 -4.38 10.66 5.89
CA ASP A 40 -3.45 11.56 5.21
C ASP A 40 -2.64 12.42 6.18
N THR A 41 -1.39 12.68 5.83
CA THR A 41 -0.51 13.56 6.60
C THR A 41 -1.12 14.96 6.77
N LEU A 42 -1.35 15.35 8.02
CA LEU A 42 -1.85 16.68 8.36
C LEU A 42 -0.71 17.70 8.40
N VAL A 43 -0.79 18.75 7.58
CA VAL A 43 0.11 19.90 7.63
C VAL A 43 -0.59 21.07 8.32
N MET A 44 -0.21 21.33 9.57
CA MET A 44 -0.71 22.47 10.35
C MET A 44 -0.11 23.79 9.87
N LYS A 45 -0.91 24.86 9.89
CA LYS A 45 -0.51 26.21 9.49
C LYS A 45 -0.64 27.17 10.67
N ARG A 46 0.25 28.16 10.74
CA ARG A 46 0.20 29.22 11.76
C ARG A 46 -0.73 30.37 11.37
N GLU A 47 -0.89 30.58 10.07
CA GLU A 47 -1.70 31.64 9.50
C GLU A 47 -2.65 31.06 8.44
N GLU A 48 -3.77 31.74 8.24
CA GLU A 48 -4.74 31.38 7.22
C GLU A 48 -4.19 31.73 5.84
N ASN A 49 -3.70 30.72 5.11
CA ASN A 49 -3.19 30.93 3.77
C ASN A 49 -4.33 30.81 2.74
N SER A 50 -4.77 31.94 2.20
CA SER A 50 -5.78 32.07 1.12
C SER A 50 -5.20 31.72 -0.25
N ILE A 51 -4.69 30.49 -0.41
CA ILE A 51 -4.25 30.01 -1.71
C ILE A 51 -5.51 29.86 -2.59
N PRO A 52 -5.59 30.53 -3.75
CA PRO A 52 -6.74 30.37 -4.65
C PRO A 52 -6.87 28.92 -5.10
N SER A 53 -8.11 28.45 -5.25
CA SER A 53 -8.39 27.15 -5.85
C SER A 53 -7.93 27.16 -7.30
N CYS A 54 -6.92 26.35 -7.64
CA CYS A 54 -6.59 26.10 -9.04
C CYS A 54 -7.67 25.18 -9.62
N ASP A 55 -8.32 25.60 -10.71
CA ASP A 55 -9.13 24.68 -11.51
C ASP A 55 -8.19 23.76 -12.30
N LEU A 56 -8.37 22.45 -12.11
CA LEU A 56 -7.61 21.39 -12.78
C LEU A 56 -8.45 20.72 -13.89
N SER A 57 -9.48 21.40 -14.38
CA SER A 57 -10.28 20.93 -15.51
C SER A 57 -9.39 20.66 -16.75
N GLY A 58 -9.56 19.49 -17.37
CA GLY A 58 -8.80 19.07 -18.56
C GLY A 58 -7.41 18.47 -18.32
N PHE A 59 -6.94 18.38 -17.08
CA PHE A 59 -5.70 17.65 -16.78
C PHE A 59 -5.92 16.14 -16.90
N VAL A 60 -4.91 15.46 -17.47
CA VAL A 60 -4.91 14.00 -17.55
C VAL A 60 -4.82 13.42 -16.14
N ARG A 61 -5.80 12.59 -15.78
CA ARG A 61 -5.81 11.88 -14.50
C ARG A 61 -4.78 10.75 -14.51
N PRO A 62 -4.11 10.49 -13.38
CA PRO A 62 -3.20 9.36 -13.28
C PRO A 62 -3.97 8.04 -13.44
N SER A 63 -3.49 7.17 -14.33
CA SER A 63 -4.02 5.82 -14.55
C SER A 63 -2.93 4.79 -14.24
N PRO A 64 -2.65 4.55 -12.96
CA PRO A 64 -1.58 3.65 -12.54
C PRO A 64 -1.94 2.19 -12.89
N LEU A 65 -0.95 1.42 -13.34
CA LEU A 65 -1.07 -0.03 -13.42
C LEU A 65 -0.41 -0.64 -12.19
N VAL A 66 -1.21 -1.36 -11.40
CA VAL A 66 -0.74 -1.96 -10.16
C VAL A 66 -0.82 -3.48 -10.25
N VAL A 67 0.31 -4.15 -9.99
CA VAL A 67 0.45 -5.61 -10.05
C VAL A 67 1.07 -6.10 -8.74
N SER A 68 0.38 -6.99 -8.06
CA SER A 68 0.88 -7.67 -6.86
C SER A 68 1.60 -8.97 -7.22
N SER A 69 2.51 -9.41 -6.36
CA SER A 69 3.05 -10.78 -6.41
C SER A 69 1.92 -11.82 -6.35
N PRO A 70 2.01 -12.94 -7.10
CA PRO A 70 0.98 -13.98 -7.06
C PRO A 70 0.85 -14.59 -5.68
N LEU A 71 -0.36 -15.07 -5.35
CA LEU A 71 -0.60 -15.83 -4.13
C LEU A 71 0.17 -17.17 -4.20
N SER A 72 0.69 -17.65 -3.07
CA SER A 72 1.37 -18.95 -2.96
C SER A 72 0.35 -20.12 -2.95
N THR A 73 -0.48 -20.21 -3.99
CA THR A 73 -1.51 -21.25 -4.13
C THR A 73 -1.02 -22.50 -4.84
N PHE A 74 0.10 -22.40 -5.56
CA PHE A 74 0.73 -23.53 -6.22
C PHE A 74 1.46 -24.38 -5.18
N PHE A 75 1.30 -25.70 -5.30
CA PHE A 75 1.98 -26.68 -4.47
C PHE A 75 2.30 -27.91 -5.32
N ARG A 76 3.32 -28.63 -4.90
CA ARG A 76 3.72 -29.89 -5.49
C ARG A 76 2.81 -31.02 -5.01
N SER A 77 2.36 -31.87 -5.93
CA SER A 77 1.47 -33.00 -5.64
C SER A 77 2.21 -34.32 -5.40
N SER A 78 3.40 -34.51 -5.97
CA SER A 78 4.16 -35.76 -5.86
C SER A 78 5.62 -35.55 -5.46
N SER A 79 6.20 -36.50 -4.73
CA SER A 79 7.61 -36.51 -4.32
C SER A 79 8.61 -36.84 -5.44
N VAL A 80 8.14 -37.02 -6.68
CA VAL A 80 8.97 -37.23 -7.89
C VAL A 80 9.25 -35.93 -8.65
N ASP A 81 8.41 -34.91 -8.49
CA ASP A 81 8.55 -33.64 -9.24
C ASP A 81 9.75 -32.81 -8.78
N THR A 82 10.12 -31.73 -9.46
CA THR A 82 11.16 -30.83 -8.94
C THR A 82 10.65 -30.09 -7.70
N PRO A 83 11.51 -29.80 -6.69
CA PRO A 83 11.10 -29.08 -5.48
C PRO A 83 10.86 -27.57 -5.72
N PHE A 84 11.07 -27.08 -6.95
CA PHE A 84 10.93 -25.68 -7.31
C PHE A 84 9.56 -25.41 -7.93
N ILE A 85 8.86 -24.37 -7.44
CA ILE A 85 7.60 -23.86 -7.96
C ILE A 85 7.91 -22.54 -8.68
N PRO A 86 8.00 -22.52 -10.03
CA PRO A 86 8.53 -21.39 -10.78
C PRO A 86 7.63 -20.15 -10.74
N GLU A 87 6.30 -20.32 -10.71
CA GLU A 87 5.32 -19.23 -10.76
C GLU A 87 5.45 -18.29 -9.55
N THR A 88 5.68 -18.87 -8.37
CA THR A 88 5.80 -18.14 -7.10
C THR A 88 7.24 -18.06 -6.60
N GLN A 89 8.18 -18.67 -7.31
CA GLN A 89 9.60 -18.80 -6.92
C GLN A 89 9.75 -19.41 -5.52
N VAL A 90 9.02 -20.49 -5.27
CA VAL A 90 8.95 -21.16 -3.96
C VAL A 90 9.66 -22.51 -4.03
N LEU A 91 10.54 -22.77 -3.08
CA LEU A 91 11.04 -24.11 -2.75
C LEU A 91 10.03 -24.84 -1.84
N GLN A 92 9.63 -26.05 -2.25
CA GLN A 92 8.88 -27.03 -1.47
C GLN A 92 9.71 -28.30 -1.27
N GLU A 93 10.12 -28.57 -0.03
CA GLU A 93 10.82 -29.79 0.35
C GLU A 93 9.96 -30.68 1.25
N GLU A 94 10.19 -31.98 1.15
CA GLU A 94 9.43 -32.98 1.88
C GLU A 94 10.38 -34.05 2.44
N THR A 95 10.18 -34.46 3.69
CA THR A 95 10.95 -35.53 4.33
C THR A 95 10.03 -36.40 5.18
N GLY A 96 10.00 -37.70 4.89
CA GLY A 96 9.19 -38.66 5.64
C GLY A 96 9.72 -38.91 7.05
N ILE A 97 8.82 -39.15 8.00
CA ILE A 97 9.16 -39.50 9.39
C ILE A 97 9.18 -41.03 9.52
N PRO A 98 10.34 -41.66 9.84
CA PRO A 98 10.44 -43.10 9.95
C PRO A 98 9.45 -43.70 10.95
N GLY A 99 8.76 -44.78 10.56
CA GLY A 99 7.77 -45.45 11.41
C GLY A 99 6.38 -44.81 11.41
N SER A 100 6.11 -43.86 10.51
CA SER A 100 4.79 -43.25 10.33
C SER A 100 4.54 -42.91 8.85
N ASP A 101 3.27 -42.69 8.50
CA ASP A 101 2.86 -42.13 7.20
C ASP A 101 2.88 -40.58 7.20
N LEU A 102 3.61 -39.97 8.13
CA LEU A 102 3.71 -38.52 8.28
C LEU A 102 4.94 -37.98 7.54
N HIS A 103 4.77 -36.79 6.96
CA HIS A 103 5.80 -36.09 6.22
C HIS A 103 5.99 -34.67 6.78
N LEU A 104 7.25 -34.26 6.93
CA LEU A 104 7.62 -32.87 7.20
C LEU A 104 7.68 -32.12 5.86
N ILE A 105 6.89 -31.05 5.74
CA ILE A 105 6.84 -30.22 4.53
C ILE A 105 7.40 -28.84 4.86
N TYR A 106 8.48 -28.48 4.17
CA TYR A 106 9.03 -27.13 4.19
C TYR A 106 8.56 -26.35 2.96
N LEU A 107 8.00 -25.17 3.18
CA LEU A 107 7.59 -24.23 2.14
C LEU A 107 8.26 -22.88 2.39
N SER A 108 9.15 -22.47 1.49
CA SER A 108 9.87 -21.20 1.60
C SER A 108 8.94 -19.97 1.58
N SER A 109 7.73 -20.05 1.00
CA SER A 109 6.73 -18.97 1.05
C SER A 109 6.25 -18.62 2.47
N ARG A 110 6.38 -19.57 3.41
CA ARG A 110 6.04 -19.39 4.83
C ARG A 110 7.18 -18.79 5.65
N ALA A 111 8.38 -18.68 5.07
CA ALA A 111 9.51 -18.06 5.73
C ALA A 111 9.38 -16.52 5.77
N ALA A 112 9.95 -15.91 6.81
CA ALA A 112 9.94 -14.45 6.98
C ALA A 112 10.67 -13.69 5.84
N GLY A 113 11.56 -14.38 5.12
CA GLY A 113 12.28 -13.86 3.96
C GLY A 113 11.43 -13.73 2.69
N TYR A 114 10.31 -14.45 2.60
CA TYR A 114 9.40 -14.33 1.46
C TYR A 114 8.52 -13.09 1.65
N LYS A 115 8.81 -12.03 0.90
CA LYS A 115 8.17 -10.70 1.03
C LYS A 115 7.01 -10.53 0.05
N ALA A 116 6.01 -9.76 0.46
CA ALA A 116 4.95 -9.35 -0.45
C ALA A 116 5.46 -8.19 -1.31
N VAL A 117 5.22 -8.26 -2.62
CA VAL A 117 5.73 -7.27 -3.57
C VAL A 117 4.58 -6.63 -4.32
N LEU A 118 4.65 -5.31 -4.46
CA LEU A 118 3.70 -4.52 -5.20
C LEU A 118 4.43 -3.66 -6.24
N LYS A 119 4.24 -4.00 -7.52
CA LYS A 119 4.77 -3.22 -8.63
C LYS A 119 3.74 -2.20 -9.07
N VAL A 120 4.12 -0.93 -8.99
CA VAL A 120 3.28 0.21 -9.33
C VAL A 120 3.90 0.93 -10.51
N THR A 121 3.26 0.88 -11.67
CA THR A 121 3.61 1.66 -12.85
C THR A 121 2.78 2.93 -12.86
N MET A 122 3.43 4.08 -12.69
CA MET A 122 2.78 5.37 -12.47
C MET A 122 2.61 6.19 -13.74
N THR A 123 3.55 6.05 -14.68
CA THR A 123 3.49 6.72 -15.99
C THR A 123 3.72 5.71 -17.11
N GLN A 124 3.14 6.02 -18.27
CA GLN A 124 3.33 5.25 -19.49
C GLN A 124 4.49 5.86 -20.31
N ALA A 125 4.66 5.42 -21.56
CA ALA A 125 5.68 5.95 -22.47
C ALA A 125 5.44 7.44 -22.81
N THR A 126 4.18 7.85 -22.94
CA THR A 126 3.80 9.24 -23.21
C THR A 126 3.40 9.93 -21.90
N ILE A 127 3.98 11.11 -21.65
CA ILE A 127 3.72 11.89 -20.45
C ILE A 127 3.09 13.23 -20.82
N PRO A 128 2.07 13.69 -20.09
CA PRO A 128 1.54 15.04 -20.23
C PRO A 128 2.63 16.10 -19.99
N PHE A 129 2.75 17.08 -20.89
CA PHE A 129 3.79 18.11 -20.83
C PHE A 129 3.80 18.93 -19.52
N ASN A 130 2.66 18.99 -18.83
CA ASN A 130 2.45 19.71 -17.58
C ASN A 130 2.74 18.85 -16.32
N LEU A 131 3.11 17.58 -16.49
CA LEU A 131 3.45 16.71 -15.37
C LEU A 131 4.92 16.94 -14.97
N MET A 132 5.14 17.47 -13.77
CA MET A 132 6.50 17.70 -13.25
C MET A 132 6.92 16.68 -12.19
N LYS A 133 5.96 16.25 -11.36
CA LYS A 133 6.19 15.35 -10.23
C LYS A 133 5.04 14.37 -10.11
N VAL A 134 5.36 13.18 -9.62
CA VAL A 134 4.41 12.13 -9.29
C VAL A 134 4.61 11.75 -7.84
N HIS A 135 3.53 11.80 -7.06
CA HIS A 135 3.52 11.35 -5.67
C HIS A 135 2.93 9.94 -5.61
N LEU A 136 3.63 9.04 -4.93
CA LEU A 136 3.19 7.69 -4.62
C LEU A 136 2.93 7.60 -3.12
N LEU A 137 1.71 7.27 -2.77
CA LEU A 137 1.30 6.89 -1.42
C LEU A 137 0.88 5.41 -1.45
N VAL A 138 1.40 4.61 -0.52
CA VAL A 138 1.00 3.21 -0.34
C VAL A 138 0.68 3.01 1.14
N ALA A 139 -0.59 2.73 1.44
CA ALA A 139 -1.06 2.43 2.78
C ALA A 139 -1.34 0.93 2.92
N VAL A 140 -0.73 0.27 3.91
CA VAL A 140 -0.90 -1.17 4.17
C VAL A 140 -0.91 -1.42 5.69
N VAL A 141 -2.04 -1.91 6.21
CA VAL A 141 -2.23 -2.29 7.63
C VAL A 141 -1.61 -1.27 8.61
N GLY A 142 -2.06 -0.03 8.52
CA GLY A 142 -1.59 1.06 9.39
C GLY A 142 -0.26 1.71 8.98
N ARG A 143 0.53 1.10 8.08
CA ARG A 143 1.76 1.71 7.57
C ARG A 143 1.46 2.62 6.39
N LEU A 144 2.04 3.82 6.41
CA LEU A 144 2.02 4.76 5.28
C LEU A 144 3.42 4.88 4.69
N PHE A 145 3.54 4.53 3.41
CA PHE A 145 4.73 4.83 2.62
C PHE A 145 4.43 5.98 1.66
N GLN A 146 5.24 7.03 1.73
CA GLN A 146 5.12 8.20 0.86
C GLN A 146 6.44 8.47 0.15
N LYS A 147 6.39 8.59 -1.18
CA LYS A 147 7.54 8.95 -1.99
C LYS A 147 7.13 9.82 -3.16
N TRP A 148 8.03 10.67 -3.63
CA TRP A 148 7.82 11.47 -4.83
C TRP A 148 8.92 11.20 -5.84
N PHE A 149 8.57 11.37 -7.11
CA PHE A 149 9.46 11.14 -8.24
C PHE A 149 9.33 12.30 -9.24
N PRO A 150 10.41 12.68 -9.93
CA PRO A 150 10.31 13.54 -11.10
C PRO A 150 9.53 12.81 -12.21
N ALA A 151 8.79 13.57 -13.03
CA ALA A 151 8.10 13.00 -14.18
C ALA A 151 9.09 12.41 -15.18
N SER A 152 8.94 11.12 -15.49
CA SER A 152 9.82 10.37 -16.40
C SER A 152 9.02 9.26 -17.08
N PRO A 153 9.22 8.99 -18.39
CA PRO A 153 8.46 7.97 -19.11
C PRO A 153 8.69 6.58 -18.50
N ASN A 154 7.65 5.75 -18.48
CA ASN A 154 7.67 4.39 -17.92
C ASN A 154 8.12 4.33 -16.44
N LEU A 155 7.76 5.35 -15.65
CA LEU A 155 8.07 5.42 -14.23
C LEU A 155 7.35 4.28 -13.51
N SER A 156 8.14 3.41 -12.87
CA SER A 156 7.62 2.35 -12.03
C SER A 156 8.38 2.27 -10.70
N TYR A 157 7.69 1.78 -9.68
CA TYR A 157 8.26 1.54 -8.36
C TYR A 157 7.79 0.21 -7.81
N THR A 158 8.73 -0.52 -7.20
CA THR A 158 8.46 -1.78 -6.53
C THR A 158 8.43 -1.53 -5.03
N PHE A 159 7.24 -1.56 -4.45
CA PHE A 159 7.05 -1.54 -3.01
C PHE A 159 7.19 -2.96 -2.47
N ILE A 160 7.98 -3.11 -1.42
CA ILE A 160 8.26 -4.39 -0.76
C ILE A 160 7.74 -4.29 0.66
N TRP A 161 6.92 -5.26 1.05
CA TRP A 161 6.36 -5.32 2.38
C TRP A 161 6.83 -6.53 3.17
N ASP A 162 7.21 -6.23 4.40
CA ASP A 162 7.72 -7.10 5.45
C ASP A 162 6.66 -7.90 6.19
N LYS A 163 5.38 -7.79 5.79
CA LYS A 163 4.23 -8.50 6.38
C LYS A 163 3.97 -8.11 7.83
N THR A 164 4.26 -6.85 8.15
CA THR A 164 4.09 -6.29 9.48
C THR A 164 3.18 -5.08 9.45
N ASP A 165 2.47 -4.86 10.55
CA ASP A 165 1.64 -3.67 10.74
C ASP A 165 2.47 -2.44 11.18
N ALA A 166 1.78 -1.34 11.49
CA ALA A 166 2.40 -0.12 12.01
C ALA A 166 3.20 -0.33 13.32
N TYR A 167 2.86 -1.34 14.10
CA TYR A 167 3.47 -1.68 15.39
C TYR A 167 4.52 -2.79 15.29
N ASN A 168 4.92 -3.16 14.07
CA ASN A 168 5.86 -4.25 13.77
C ASN A 168 5.36 -5.64 14.20
N GLN A 169 4.05 -5.83 14.35
CA GLN A 169 3.43 -7.13 14.58
C GLN A 169 3.19 -7.85 13.25
N LYS A 170 3.28 -9.18 13.26
CA LYS A 170 3.05 -9.99 12.07
C LYS A 170 1.57 -9.97 11.69
N VAL A 171 1.30 -9.77 10.41
CA VAL A 171 -0.04 -9.84 9.82
C VAL A 171 -0.18 -11.17 9.06
N TYR A 172 -1.36 -11.77 9.17
CA TYR A 172 -1.69 -13.07 8.58
C TYR A 172 -2.85 -12.95 7.57
N GLY A 173 -2.91 -13.86 6.58
CA GLY A 173 -4.05 -13.93 5.65
C GLY A 173 -3.92 -13.05 4.40
N LEU A 174 -4.83 -12.08 4.22
CA LEU A 174 -4.84 -11.14 3.08
C LEU A 174 -4.97 -9.71 3.61
N SER A 175 -4.37 -8.76 2.91
CA SER A 175 -4.48 -7.34 3.28
C SER A 175 -4.64 -6.47 2.05
N GLU A 176 -5.50 -5.48 2.18
CA GLU A 176 -5.70 -4.45 1.17
C GLU A 176 -4.60 -3.40 1.27
N ALA A 177 -4.11 -2.98 0.10
CA ALA A 177 -3.27 -1.81 -0.02
C ALA A 177 -4.09 -0.69 -0.68
N VAL A 178 -3.85 0.55 -0.26
CA VAL A 178 -4.48 1.71 -0.90
C VAL A 178 -3.38 2.57 -1.51
N GLY A 179 -3.50 2.82 -2.81
CA GLY A 179 -2.59 3.67 -3.58
C GLY A 179 -3.24 5.01 -3.89
N GLU A 180 -2.58 6.12 -3.57
CA GLU A 180 -3.05 7.46 -3.95
C GLU A 180 -1.97 8.18 -4.77
N PHE A 181 -2.41 8.78 -5.89
CA PHE A 181 -1.56 9.55 -6.80
C PHE A 181 -1.98 11.01 -6.77
N LEU A 182 -1.06 11.88 -6.34
CA LEU A 182 -1.34 13.31 -6.23
C LEU A 182 -0.69 14.10 -7.37
N PRO A 183 -1.41 15.04 -8.00
CA PRO A 183 -0.83 15.98 -8.96
C PRO A 183 0.13 16.96 -8.25
N PRO A 184 0.99 17.68 -9.00
CA PRO A 184 2.03 18.54 -8.44
C PRO A 184 1.54 19.79 -7.66
N LEU A 185 0.24 20.00 -7.45
CA LEU A 185 -0.28 21.22 -6.80
C LEU A 185 -1.28 20.97 -5.67
N ASN A 186 -0.86 21.42 -4.48
CA ASN A 186 -1.57 21.74 -3.23
C ASN A 186 -2.40 20.62 -2.55
N PRO A 187 -2.16 20.31 -1.25
CA PRO A 187 -2.93 19.33 -0.47
C PRO A 187 -4.43 19.65 -0.25
N ARG A 188 -4.95 20.74 -0.82
CA ARG A 188 -6.39 21.09 -0.79
C ARG A 188 -7.15 20.72 -2.07
N THR A 189 -6.46 20.61 -3.20
CA THR A 189 -7.05 20.19 -4.47
C THR A 189 -6.93 18.68 -4.60
N LYS A 190 -7.80 17.95 -3.91
CA LYS A 190 -7.93 16.49 -4.08
C LYS A 190 -8.55 16.21 -5.46
N SER A 191 -7.73 16.17 -6.51
CA SER A 191 -7.98 15.25 -7.63
C SER A 191 -7.19 13.97 -7.38
N ALA A 192 -7.39 13.41 -6.20
CA ALA A 192 -6.78 12.15 -5.82
C ALA A 192 -7.67 11.02 -6.32
N GLU A 193 -7.13 10.18 -7.19
CA GLU A 193 -7.76 8.90 -7.48
C GLU A 193 -7.10 7.89 -6.55
N ALA A 194 -7.85 7.48 -5.52
CA ALA A 194 -7.49 6.33 -4.70
C ALA A 194 -7.80 5.09 -5.54
N THR A 195 -6.75 4.45 -6.07
CA THR A 195 -6.92 3.16 -6.73
C THR A 195 -6.84 2.08 -5.66
N SER A 196 -7.92 1.33 -5.49
CA SER A 196 -7.90 0.09 -4.70
C SER A 196 -6.88 -0.85 -5.34
N VAL A 197 -5.86 -1.22 -4.57
CA VAL A 197 -4.78 -2.09 -5.04
C VAL A 197 -5.17 -3.55 -4.76
N PRO A 198 -4.83 -4.50 -5.65
CA PRO A 198 -5.03 -5.93 -5.37
C PRO A 198 -4.47 -6.34 -4.00
N SER A 199 -5.21 -7.22 -3.32
CA SER A 199 -4.87 -7.76 -2.01
C SER A 199 -3.49 -8.41 -2.03
N LEU A 200 -2.65 -8.06 -1.06
CA LEU A 200 -1.32 -8.63 -0.91
C LEU A 200 -1.39 -10.00 -0.20
N PRO A 201 -0.74 -11.05 -0.75
CA PRO A 201 -0.68 -12.39 -0.16
C PRO A 201 0.10 -12.46 1.16
N PHE A 202 -0.32 -13.41 2.01
CA PHE A 202 0.44 -13.90 3.16
C PHE A 202 0.23 -15.40 3.37
N PRO A 203 1.10 -16.06 4.17
CA PRO A 203 0.82 -17.37 4.73
C PRO A 203 -0.37 -17.39 5.70
#